data_AF-A0AAJ0N486-F1
#
_entry.id   AF-A0AAJ0N486-F1
#
_cell.length_a   1.000
_cell.length_b   1.000
_cell.length_c   1.000
_cell.angle_alpha   90.00
_cell.angle_beta   90.00
_cell.angle_gamma   90.00
#
_symmetry.space_group_name_H-M   'P 1'
#
loop_
_entity.id
_entity.type
_entity.pdbx_description
1 polymer ?
#
loop_
_entity_poly.entity_id
_entity_poly.type
_entity_poly.pdbx_seq_one_letter_code
_entity_poly.pdbx_strand_id
1 'polypeptide(L)'
;MFDFLKKTPAPLLSVQLNGREFCRIAQDQLPCEVTPRMRVSEHSVLRFVDASGQSQTHALGTLSGWFHFSIRVHPNLGCQADCVISAEEHMEPGAFEAGTVLGVRFQPFFLPGASIQNPALHGKGLFARGLHFSGLVTGSNVMLSCICDRCAASFLVHSYHAGFSNAGYFYSESGKYTLTVDDRIAGSPAALSDPDPAQLAALEAVLPSAPDGSHFRYMHPFRCPHCAAPYIDFAGNPGLRRGEYYGNYHEGTELLRYPPSMPEPMHSSVSSSDATP
;
A
#
# COMPACT_ATOMS: atom_id res chain seq x y z
N MET A 1 19.63 -24.62 -46.14
CA MET A 1 20.65 -23.61 -45.78
C MET A 1 20.15 -22.94 -44.51
N PHE A 2 20.96 -23.00 -43.45
CA PHE A 2 20.70 -22.78 -42.03
C PHE A 2 19.63 -21.74 -41.64
N ASP A 3 18.53 -22.20 -41.04
CA ASP A 3 17.53 -21.37 -40.34
C ASP A 3 17.63 -21.58 -38.81
N PHE A 4 18.86 -21.77 -38.31
CA PHE A 4 19.16 -22.14 -36.93
C PHE A 4 19.78 -20.96 -36.19
N LEU A 5 18.91 -20.27 -35.45
CA LEU A 5 19.12 -19.26 -34.39
C LEU A 5 18.28 -18.01 -34.67
N LYS A 6 16.95 -18.16 -34.75
CA LYS A 6 16.06 -17.04 -34.39
C LYS A 6 16.38 -16.71 -32.93
N LYS A 7 17.21 -15.69 -32.70
CA LYS A 7 17.38 -15.09 -31.38
C LYS A 7 15.97 -14.74 -30.91
N THR A 8 15.51 -15.39 -29.84
CA THR A 8 14.27 -15.02 -29.18
C THR A 8 14.38 -13.52 -28.88
N PRO A 9 13.45 -12.68 -29.36
CA PRO A 9 13.48 -11.26 -29.06
C PRO A 9 13.61 -11.05 -27.56
N ALA A 10 14.43 -10.08 -27.14
CA ALA A 10 14.52 -9.73 -25.73
C ALA A 10 13.11 -9.38 -25.22
N PRO A 11 12.68 -9.92 -24.08
CA PRO A 11 11.35 -9.64 -23.59
C PRO A 11 11.24 -8.16 -23.20
N LEU A 12 10.05 -7.61 -23.36
CA LEU A 12 9.74 -6.28 -22.84
C LEU A 12 9.78 -6.28 -21.31
N LEU A 13 9.27 -7.36 -20.70
CA LEU A 13 9.27 -7.58 -19.27
C LEU A 13 9.52 -9.06 -18.92
N SER A 14 10.42 -9.29 -17.98
CA SER A 14 10.68 -10.57 -17.31
C SER A 14 10.27 -10.45 -15.84
N VAL A 15 9.46 -11.38 -15.34
CA VAL A 15 9.06 -11.41 -13.93
C VAL A 15 9.67 -12.64 -13.26
N GLN A 16 10.35 -12.38 -12.15
CA GLN A 16 11.23 -13.33 -11.48
C GLN A 16 10.87 -13.45 -10.01
N LEU A 17 10.88 -14.67 -9.48
CA LEU A 17 10.78 -14.95 -8.06
C LEU A 17 12.10 -15.58 -7.60
N ASN A 18 12.76 -14.96 -6.62
CA ASN A 18 14.06 -15.42 -6.11
C ASN A 18 15.10 -15.63 -7.22
N GLY A 19 15.08 -14.77 -8.24
CA GLY A 19 15.98 -14.83 -9.40
C GLY A 19 15.58 -15.83 -10.50
N ARG A 20 14.49 -16.59 -10.33
CA ARG A 20 13.97 -17.50 -11.35
C ARG A 20 12.81 -16.84 -12.11
N GLU A 21 12.96 -16.70 -13.43
CA GLU A 21 11.88 -16.25 -14.32
C GLU A 21 10.71 -17.23 -14.29
N PHE A 22 9.50 -16.71 -14.10
CA PHE A 22 8.26 -17.49 -14.18
C PHE A 22 7.24 -16.88 -15.16
N CYS A 23 7.48 -15.65 -15.61
CA CYS A 23 6.63 -14.97 -16.56
C CYS A 23 7.48 -14.07 -17.47
N ARG A 24 7.11 -14.03 -18.75
CA ARG A 24 7.76 -13.25 -19.80
C ARG A 24 6.70 -12.60 -20.68
N ILE A 25 6.87 -11.32 -20.97
CA ILE A 25 5.98 -10.55 -21.84
C ILE A 25 6.82 -9.89 -22.95
N ALA A 26 6.40 -10.08 -24.20
CA ALA A 26 6.98 -9.51 -25.41
C ALA A 26 6.13 -8.34 -25.94
N GLN A 27 6.75 -7.49 -26.76
CA GLN A 27 6.11 -6.27 -27.29
C GLN A 27 4.87 -6.56 -28.14
N ASP A 28 4.88 -7.64 -28.91
CA ASP A 28 3.80 -8.07 -29.79
C ASP A 28 2.60 -8.67 -29.04
N GLN A 29 2.73 -8.90 -27.74
CA GLN A 29 1.65 -9.37 -26.88
C GLN A 29 0.81 -8.23 -26.31
N LEU A 30 1.22 -6.97 -26.49
CA LEU A 30 0.57 -5.84 -25.83
C LEU A 30 -0.72 -5.37 -26.52
N PRO A 31 -1.75 -4.96 -25.74
CA PRO A 31 -1.85 -5.08 -24.29
C PRO A 31 -2.15 -6.52 -23.85
N CYS A 32 -1.67 -6.91 -22.68
CA CYS A 32 -1.90 -8.25 -22.15
C CYS A 32 -2.17 -8.28 -20.65
N GLU A 33 -2.81 -9.38 -20.24
CA GLU A 33 -2.86 -9.86 -18.87
C GLU A 33 -2.34 -11.30 -18.83
N VAL A 34 -1.49 -11.61 -17.87
CA VAL A 34 -1.01 -12.96 -17.59
C VAL A 34 -1.24 -13.29 -16.12
N THR A 35 -1.71 -14.50 -15.86
CA THR A 35 -2.18 -14.92 -14.52
C THR A 35 -1.41 -16.13 -13.96
N PRO A 36 -0.08 -16.04 -13.79
CA PRO A 36 0.70 -17.14 -13.27
C PRO A 36 0.34 -17.42 -11.80
N ARG A 37 0.41 -18.70 -11.44
CA ARG A 37 0.19 -19.19 -10.08
C ARG A 37 1.43 -19.92 -9.61
N MET A 38 1.88 -19.65 -8.39
CA MET A 38 3.03 -20.35 -7.83
C MET A 38 3.05 -20.30 -6.31
N ARG A 39 3.68 -21.31 -5.72
CA ARG A 39 3.99 -21.30 -4.28
C ARG A 39 5.14 -20.33 -4.02
N VAL A 40 4.97 -19.49 -3.02
CA VAL A 40 5.93 -18.49 -2.56
C VAL A 40 6.24 -18.74 -1.08
N SER A 41 7.52 -18.77 -0.76
CA SER A 41 8.01 -18.88 0.62
C SER A 41 8.20 -17.50 1.24
N GLU A 42 8.20 -17.44 2.57
CA GLU A 42 8.54 -16.21 3.29
C GLU A 42 9.90 -15.66 2.84
N HIS A 43 10.04 -14.34 2.94
CA HIS A 43 11.22 -13.57 2.54
C HIS A 43 11.60 -13.71 1.06
N SER A 44 10.70 -14.21 0.22
CA SER A 44 10.89 -14.22 -1.22
C SER A 44 10.96 -12.81 -1.78
N VAL A 45 11.67 -12.68 -2.91
CA VAL A 45 11.87 -11.42 -3.63
C VAL A 45 11.30 -11.56 -5.03
N LEU A 46 10.28 -10.75 -5.31
CA LEU A 46 9.70 -10.59 -6.64
C LEU A 46 10.44 -9.47 -7.38
N ARG A 47 10.82 -9.70 -8.64
CA ARG A 47 11.45 -8.68 -9.49
C ARG A 47 10.75 -8.60 -10.83
N PHE A 48 10.50 -7.38 -11.27
CA PHE A 48 10.07 -7.05 -12.62
C PHE A 48 11.26 -6.43 -13.33
N VAL A 49 11.80 -7.07 -14.36
CA VAL A 49 13.00 -6.65 -15.09
C VAL A 49 12.61 -6.29 -16.52
N ASP A 50 12.86 -5.05 -16.92
CA ASP A 50 12.53 -4.57 -18.26
C ASP A 50 13.62 -4.89 -19.30
N ALA A 51 13.34 -4.58 -20.57
CA ALA A 51 14.26 -4.80 -21.69
C ALA A 51 15.61 -4.07 -21.57
N SER A 52 15.71 -3.03 -20.73
CA SER A 52 16.95 -2.29 -20.45
C SER A 52 17.75 -2.88 -19.27
N GLY A 53 17.18 -3.88 -18.58
CA GLY A 53 17.76 -4.47 -17.37
C GLY A 53 17.48 -3.69 -16.09
N GLN A 54 16.70 -2.60 -16.15
CA GLN A 54 16.20 -1.95 -14.94
C GLN A 54 15.17 -2.86 -14.27
N SER A 55 15.13 -2.81 -12.94
CA SER A 55 14.24 -3.68 -12.18
C SER A 55 13.48 -2.95 -11.08
N GLN A 56 12.22 -3.34 -10.92
CA GLN A 56 11.42 -3.04 -9.73
C GLN A 56 11.45 -4.27 -8.82
N THR A 57 11.93 -4.11 -7.59
CA THR A 57 12.13 -5.22 -6.65
C THR A 57 11.19 -5.07 -5.47
N HIS A 58 10.46 -6.14 -5.17
CA HIS A 58 9.53 -6.24 -4.05
C HIS A 58 9.95 -7.40 -3.13
N ALA A 59 10.43 -7.07 -1.93
CA ALA A 59 10.60 -8.01 -0.84
C ALA A 59 9.21 -8.31 -0.23
N LEU A 60 8.86 -9.58 -0.16
CA LEU A 60 7.52 -10.02 0.26
C LEU A 60 7.39 -10.23 1.78
N GLY A 61 8.41 -9.88 2.56
CA GLY A 61 8.33 -9.94 4.03
C GLY A 61 8.02 -11.36 4.52
N THR A 62 7.05 -11.50 5.41
CA THR A 62 6.58 -12.80 5.93
C THR A 62 5.44 -13.39 5.11
N LEU A 63 5.09 -12.79 3.95
CA LEU A 63 4.03 -13.32 3.11
C LEU A 63 4.46 -14.65 2.48
N SER A 64 3.63 -15.66 2.62
CA SER A 64 3.83 -16.98 2.03
C SER A 64 2.49 -17.63 1.69
N GLY A 65 2.51 -18.59 0.77
CA GLY A 65 1.28 -19.22 0.28
C GLY A 65 1.33 -19.50 -1.21
N TRP A 66 0.17 -19.80 -1.79
CA TRP A 66 -0.04 -19.79 -3.23
C TRP A 66 -0.41 -18.39 -3.68
N PHE A 67 0.44 -17.80 -4.49
CA PHE A 67 0.22 -16.48 -5.07
C PHE A 67 -0.45 -16.65 -6.42
N HIS A 68 -1.62 -16.02 -6.56
CA HIS A 68 -2.40 -15.95 -7.79
C HIS A 68 -2.21 -14.56 -8.38
N PHE A 69 -1.20 -14.41 -9.23
CA PHE A 69 -0.87 -13.12 -9.81
C PHE A 69 -1.85 -12.77 -10.94
N SER A 70 -2.06 -11.47 -11.13
CA SER A 70 -2.50 -10.86 -12.38
C SER A 70 -1.51 -9.77 -12.72
N ILE A 71 -0.75 -9.97 -13.80
CA ILE A 71 0.27 -9.04 -14.29
C ILE A 71 -0.24 -8.50 -15.62
N ARG A 72 -0.42 -7.17 -15.69
CA ARG A 72 -1.02 -6.48 -16.81
C ARG A 72 -0.06 -5.44 -17.36
N VAL A 73 0.09 -5.43 -18.68
CA VAL A 73 0.84 -4.37 -19.38
C VAL A 73 -0.11 -3.69 -20.36
N HIS A 74 -0.30 -2.40 -20.16
CA HIS A 74 -1.27 -1.57 -20.86
C HIS A 74 -0.69 -0.98 -22.16
N PRO A 75 -1.53 -0.44 -23.07
CA PRO A 75 -1.06 0.15 -24.33
C PRO A 75 -0.08 1.33 -24.15
N ASN A 76 -0.18 2.04 -23.01
CA ASN A 76 0.72 3.13 -22.65
C ASN A 76 2.01 2.66 -21.97
N LEU A 77 2.29 1.35 -21.97
CA LEU A 77 3.43 0.70 -21.33
C LEU A 77 3.45 0.80 -19.80
N GLY A 78 2.32 1.11 -19.18
CA GLY A 78 2.12 0.95 -17.74
C GLY A 78 2.03 -0.54 -17.38
N CYS A 79 2.87 -0.98 -16.45
CA CYS A 79 2.82 -2.30 -15.84
C CYS A 79 2.10 -2.21 -14.49
N GLN A 80 1.09 -3.06 -14.30
CA GLN A 80 0.38 -3.24 -13.04
C GLN A 80 0.43 -4.71 -12.64
N ALA A 81 0.63 -4.98 -11.36
CA ALA A 81 0.57 -6.32 -10.84
C ALA A 81 -0.17 -6.34 -9.51
N ASP A 82 -1.02 -7.34 -9.36
CA ASP A 82 -1.67 -7.69 -8.09
C ASP A 82 -1.58 -9.19 -7.90
N CYS A 83 -1.74 -9.67 -6.67
CA CYS A 83 -1.99 -11.08 -6.40
C CYS A 83 -2.96 -11.27 -5.24
N VAL A 84 -3.59 -12.44 -5.22
CA VAL A 84 -4.26 -12.98 -4.03
C VAL A 84 -3.42 -14.14 -3.49
N ILE A 85 -3.37 -14.28 -2.16
CA ILE A 85 -2.58 -15.29 -1.45
C ILE A 85 -3.53 -16.25 -0.75
N SER A 86 -3.51 -17.51 -1.17
CA SER A 86 -4.30 -18.58 -0.55
C SER A 86 -3.41 -19.67 0.05
N ALA A 87 -4.01 -20.50 0.92
CA ALA A 87 -3.33 -21.67 1.47
C ALA A 87 -3.07 -22.74 0.40
N GLU A 88 -3.99 -22.91 -0.56
CA GLU A 88 -4.00 -23.95 -1.60
C GLU A 88 -3.87 -23.38 -3.02
N GLU A 89 -3.43 -24.18 -3.99
CA GLU A 89 -3.24 -23.76 -5.39
C GLU A 89 -4.55 -23.38 -6.09
N HIS A 90 -5.65 -23.97 -5.63
CA HIS A 90 -6.99 -23.68 -6.10
C HIS A 90 -7.69 -22.90 -4.99
N MET A 91 -8.09 -21.67 -5.31
CA MET A 91 -8.76 -20.79 -4.36
C MET A 91 -10.27 -21.00 -4.45
N GLU A 92 -10.93 -21.04 -3.29
CA GLU A 92 -12.38 -21.06 -3.21
C GLU A 92 -12.97 -19.79 -3.88
N PRO A 93 -13.97 -19.92 -4.77
CA PRO A 93 -14.65 -18.79 -5.35
C PRO A 93 -15.22 -17.86 -4.26
N GLY A 94 -15.01 -16.54 -4.39
CA GLY A 94 -15.53 -15.56 -3.44
C GLY A 94 -14.69 -15.36 -2.18
N ALA A 95 -13.60 -16.13 -1.98
CA ALA A 95 -12.77 -16.01 -0.77
C ALA A 95 -12.17 -14.60 -0.59
N PHE A 96 -11.79 -13.97 -1.70
CA PHE A 96 -11.21 -12.63 -1.66
C PHE A 96 -12.24 -11.57 -1.28
N GLU A 97 -13.44 -11.63 -1.86
CA GLU A 97 -14.56 -10.75 -1.57
C GLU A 97 -15.05 -10.92 -0.12
N ALA A 98 -14.99 -12.14 0.40
CA ALA A 98 -15.29 -12.44 1.80
C ALA A 98 -14.20 -11.97 2.78
N GLY A 99 -13.05 -11.51 2.29
CA GLY A 99 -11.94 -11.04 3.10
C GLY A 99 -11.16 -12.16 3.82
N THR A 100 -11.34 -13.42 3.42
CA THR A 100 -10.69 -14.58 4.08
C THR A 100 -9.28 -14.86 3.57
N VAL A 101 -8.90 -14.24 2.45
CA VAL A 101 -7.57 -14.30 1.86
C VAL A 101 -7.00 -12.90 1.67
N LEU A 102 -5.67 -12.81 1.69
CA LEU A 102 -4.93 -11.57 1.57
C LEU A 102 -4.66 -11.25 0.10
N GLY A 103 -4.79 -9.98 -0.28
CA GLY A 103 -4.31 -9.44 -1.55
C GLY A 103 -3.04 -8.61 -1.39
N VAL A 104 -2.21 -8.57 -2.42
CA VAL A 104 -1.10 -7.62 -2.52
C VAL A 104 -1.21 -6.87 -3.85
N ARG A 105 -1.20 -5.55 -3.80
CA ARG A 105 -1.04 -4.69 -4.96
C ARG A 105 0.38 -4.15 -5.02
N PHE A 106 1.08 -4.44 -6.10
CA PHE A 106 2.44 -3.96 -6.30
C PHE A 106 2.42 -2.58 -6.94
N GLN A 107 3.30 -1.67 -6.50
CA GLN A 107 3.42 -0.34 -7.06
C GLN A 107 3.56 -0.41 -8.59
N PRO A 108 2.61 0.17 -9.33
CA PRO A 108 2.71 0.25 -10.79
C PRO A 108 3.92 1.04 -11.23
N PHE A 109 4.41 0.73 -12.42
CA PHE A 109 5.52 1.44 -13.04
C PHE A 109 5.38 1.42 -14.56
N PHE A 110 5.99 2.38 -15.23
CA PHE A 110 6.07 2.46 -16.67
C PHE A 110 7.33 1.76 -17.18
N LEU A 111 7.17 0.98 -18.26
CA LEU A 111 8.26 0.33 -18.98
C LEU A 111 8.97 1.31 -19.92
N PRO A 112 10.21 1.00 -20.38
CA PRO A 112 10.93 1.83 -21.33
C PRO A 112 10.10 2.14 -22.58
N GLY A 113 10.11 3.40 -23.02
CA GLY A 113 9.33 3.89 -24.16
C GLY A 113 7.97 4.51 -23.80
N ALA A 114 7.53 4.41 -22.55
CA ALA A 114 6.32 5.11 -22.09
C ALA A 114 6.47 6.64 -22.17
N SER A 115 5.37 7.34 -22.42
CA SER A 115 5.33 8.82 -22.42
C SER A 115 5.50 9.41 -21.01
N ILE A 116 5.07 8.67 -19.98
CA ILE A 116 5.23 9.04 -18.58
C ILE A 116 6.43 8.29 -18.01
N GLN A 117 7.30 9.01 -17.33
CA GLN A 117 8.49 8.46 -16.67
C GLN A 117 8.21 8.25 -15.19
N ASN A 118 8.66 7.12 -14.61
CA ASN A 118 8.45 6.78 -13.20
C ASN A 118 8.85 7.91 -12.22
N PRO A 119 9.97 8.64 -12.43
CA PRO A 119 10.34 9.77 -11.57
C PRO A 119 9.31 10.90 -11.49
N ALA A 120 8.44 11.04 -12.48
CA ALA A 120 7.36 12.03 -12.45
C ALA A 120 6.29 11.73 -11.38
N LEU A 121 6.34 10.55 -10.75
CA LEU A 121 5.46 10.13 -9.67
C LEU A 121 6.11 10.21 -8.27
N HIS A 122 7.39 10.58 -8.19
CA HIS A 122 8.08 10.67 -6.90
C HIS A 122 7.40 11.67 -5.96
N GLY A 123 7.32 11.30 -4.67
CA GLY A 123 6.61 12.06 -3.63
C GLY A 123 5.09 12.18 -3.79
N LYS A 124 4.47 11.69 -4.87
CA LYS A 124 3.02 11.80 -5.08
C LYS A 124 2.25 10.79 -4.23
N GLY A 125 0.96 11.06 -4.04
CA GLY A 125 0.01 10.17 -3.37
C GLY A 125 -0.28 8.86 -4.11
N LEU A 126 -0.95 7.93 -3.45
CA LEU A 126 -1.19 6.57 -3.92
C LEU A 126 -2.17 6.51 -5.09
N PHE A 127 -3.08 7.48 -5.21
CA PHE A 127 -3.93 7.62 -6.41
C PHE A 127 -3.11 7.95 -7.65
N ALA A 128 -2.20 8.92 -7.55
CA ALA A 128 -1.34 9.31 -8.67
C ALA A 128 -0.38 8.17 -9.08
N ARG A 129 0.02 7.34 -8.11
CA ARG A 129 0.84 6.15 -8.33
C ARG A 129 0.05 4.93 -8.82
N GLY A 130 -1.28 5.01 -8.91
CA GLY A 130 -2.13 3.90 -9.35
C GLY A 130 -2.25 2.75 -8.34
N LEU A 131 -1.96 3.02 -7.06
CA LEU A 131 -2.14 2.08 -5.95
C LEU A 131 -3.57 2.12 -5.40
N HIS A 132 -4.28 3.24 -5.56
CA HIS A 132 -5.72 3.37 -5.34
C HIS A 132 -6.40 3.98 -6.56
N PHE A 133 -7.70 3.70 -6.70
CA PHE A 133 -8.52 4.16 -7.83
C PHE A 133 -9.80 4.81 -7.32
N SER A 134 -10.12 5.99 -7.83
CA SER A 134 -11.36 6.67 -7.45
C SER A 134 -12.58 5.86 -7.86
N GLY A 135 -13.59 5.80 -6.97
CA GLY A 135 -14.80 5.01 -7.18
C GLY A 135 -14.65 3.52 -6.85
N LEU A 136 -13.45 3.02 -6.55
CA LEU A 136 -13.22 1.64 -6.13
C LEU A 136 -12.65 1.60 -4.71
N VAL A 137 -13.41 1.04 -3.78
CA VAL A 137 -12.95 0.83 -2.41
C VAL A 137 -11.97 -0.34 -2.39
N THR A 138 -10.71 -0.06 -2.11
CA THR A 138 -9.71 -1.10 -1.82
C THR A 138 -10.07 -1.77 -0.49
N GLY A 139 -10.26 -3.10 -0.52
CA GLY A 139 -10.58 -3.89 0.67
C GLY A 139 -9.46 -3.85 1.71
N SER A 140 -9.80 -3.97 3.00
CA SER A 140 -8.84 -3.95 4.11
C SER A 140 -7.89 -5.16 4.12
N ASN A 141 -8.27 -6.23 3.44
CA ASN A 141 -7.45 -7.41 3.18
C ASN A 141 -6.45 -7.22 2.03
N VAL A 142 -6.25 -6.00 1.51
CA VAL A 142 -5.24 -5.70 0.49
C VAL A 142 -4.09 -4.93 1.10
N MET A 143 -2.89 -5.48 1.00
CA MET A 143 -1.64 -4.78 1.28
C MET A 143 -1.09 -4.13 0.01
N LEU A 144 -0.38 -3.03 0.17
CA LEU A 144 0.33 -2.36 -0.91
C LEU A 144 1.83 -2.62 -0.77
N SER A 145 2.47 -3.07 -1.84
CA SER A 145 3.92 -3.18 -1.92
C SER A 145 4.49 -1.95 -2.63
N CYS A 146 5.00 -1.03 -1.84
CA CYS A 146 5.56 0.24 -2.28
C CYS A 146 7.07 0.12 -2.54
N ILE A 147 7.63 0.99 -3.37
CA ILE A 147 9.08 1.13 -3.60
C ILE A 147 9.50 2.57 -3.29
N CYS A 148 10.48 2.74 -2.40
CA CYS A 148 10.96 4.07 -2.06
C CYS A 148 11.68 4.75 -3.22
N ASP A 149 11.27 5.96 -3.57
CA ASP A 149 11.87 6.79 -4.63
C ASP A 149 13.37 7.11 -4.39
N ARG A 150 13.84 7.03 -3.15
CA ARG A 150 15.21 7.39 -2.76
C ARG A 150 16.14 6.20 -2.62
N CYS A 151 15.78 5.20 -1.81
CA CYS A 151 16.64 4.06 -1.54
C CYS A 151 16.29 2.82 -2.37
N ALA A 152 15.24 2.87 -3.19
CA ALA A 152 14.72 1.76 -3.99
C ALA A 152 14.32 0.49 -3.18
N ALA A 153 14.36 0.55 -1.85
CA ALA A 153 13.89 -0.53 -1.00
C ALA A 153 12.35 -0.55 -1.00
N SER A 154 11.80 -1.75 -1.14
CA SER A 154 10.36 -1.96 -1.03
C SER A 154 9.90 -2.09 0.42
N PHE A 155 8.65 -1.79 0.68
CA PHE A 155 8.01 -2.00 1.98
C PHE A 155 6.51 -2.25 1.81
N LEU A 156 5.94 -3.01 2.74
CA LEU A 156 4.52 -3.33 2.76
C LEU A 156 3.74 -2.33 3.63
N VAL A 157 2.55 -2.01 3.17
CA VAL A 157 1.68 -0.98 3.74
C VAL A 157 0.26 -1.50 3.79
N HIS A 158 -0.42 -1.25 4.89
CA HIS A 158 -1.88 -1.35 4.97
C HIS A 158 -2.50 0.02 4.76
N SER A 159 -3.71 0.02 4.21
CA SER A 159 -4.47 1.23 3.98
C SER A 159 -5.89 1.09 4.50
N TYR A 160 -6.49 2.19 4.91
CA TYR A 160 -7.91 2.28 5.25
C TYR A 160 -8.53 3.50 4.59
N HIS A 161 -9.81 3.40 4.24
CA HIS A 161 -10.53 4.49 3.60
C HIS A 161 -11.03 5.50 4.64
N ALA A 162 -10.39 6.66 4.73
CA ALA A 162 -10.67 7.72 5.72
C ALA A 162 -12.17 8.10 5.77
N GLY A 163 -12.81 8.29 4.60
CA GLY A 163 -14.23 8.64 4.51
C GLY A 163 -15.19 7.58 5.08
N PHE A 164 -15.08 6.32 4.66
CA PHE A 164 -15.89 5.23 5.22
C PHE A 164 -15.58 4.93 6.69
N SER A 165 -14.41 5.32 7.17
CA SER A 165 -14.03 5.23 8.59
C SER A 165 -14.48 6.44 9.43
N ASN A 166 -15.09 7.46 8.83
CA ASN A 166 -15.40 8.76 9.47
C ASN A 166 -14.19 9.31 10.24
N ALA A 167 -13.01 9.26 9.62
CA ALA A 167 -11.75 9.58 10.28
C ALA A 167 -10.87 10.48 9.41
N GLY A 168 -10.38 11.56 9.99
CA GLY A 168 -9.17 12.24 9.55
C GLY A 168 -7.92 11.49 10.01
N TYR A 169 -6.76 11.83 9.43
CA TYR A 169 -5.52 11.16 9.77
C TYR A 169 -4.28 12.04 9.67
N PHE A 170 -3.29 11.69 10.50
CA PHE A 170 -2.07 12.44 10.69
C PHE A 170 -0.88 11.48 10.74
N TYR A 171 0.24 11.88 10.14
CA TYR A 171 1.49 11.14 10.23
C TYR A 171 2.40 11.76 11.29
N SER A 172 3.11 10.92 12.02
CA SER A 172 4.17 11.37 12.91
C SER A 172 5.31 11.99 12.10
N GLU A 173 6.12 12.88 12.69
CA GLU A 173 7.25 13.50 11.98
C GLU A 173 8.25 12.44 11.48
N SER A 174 8.44 11.38 12.26
CA SER A 174 9.24 10.21 11.90
C SER A 174 8.64 9.39 10.76
N GLY A 175 7.36 9.59 10.44
CA GLY A 175 6.58 8.88 9.43
C GLY A 175 6.29 7.42 9.76
N LYS A 176 6.67 6.96 10.96
CA LYS A 176 6.47 5.57 11.41
C LYS A 176 5.06 5.31 11.90
N TYR A 177 4.41 6.31 12.48
CA TYR A 177 3.12 6.17 13.12
C TYR A 177 2.05 6.97 12.39
N THR A 178 0.86 6.40 12.37
CA THR A 178 -0.34 7.02 11.83
C THR A 178 -1.37 7.12 12.94
N LEU A 179 -1.92 8.32 13.12
CA LEU A 179 -2.98 8.60 14.06
C LEU A 179 -4.28 8.86 13.29
N THR A 180 -5.36 8.20 13.68
CA THR A 180 -6.71 8.53 13.24
C THR A 180 -7.38 9.46 14.24
N VAL A 181 -8.18 10.38 13.73
CA VAL A 181 -8.97 11.34 14.51
C VAL A 181 -10.39 11.29 13.95
N ASP A 182 -11.41 11.14 14.78
CA ASP A 182 -12.82 11.21 14.33
C ASP A 182 -13.04 12.50 13.51
N ASP A 183 -13.69 12.40 12.35
CA ASP A 183 -13.87 13.54 11.43
C ASP A 183 -14.83 14.61 11.96
N ARG A 184 -15.56 14.34 13.05
CA ARG A 184 -16.44 15.29 13.74
C ARG A 184 -15.69 16.18 14.72
N ILE A 185 -14.44 15.87 15.04
CA ILE A 185 -13.59 16.72 15.88
C ILE A 185 -13.19 17.95 15.06
N ALA A 186 -13.42 19.15 15.62
CA ALA A 186 -13.06 20.40 14.96
C ALA A 186 -11.59 20.41 14.53
N GLY A 187 -11.33 20.77 13.27
CA GLY A 187 -10.00 20.75 12.67
C GLY A 187 -9.55 19.39 12.11
N SER A 188 -10.29 18.31 12.35
CA SER A 188 -10.01 17.00 11.75
C SER A 188 -10.27 17.04 10.24
N PRO A 189 -9.36 16.52 9.39
CA PRO A 189 -9.55 16.54 7.95
C PRO A 189 -10.54 15.46 7.50
N ALA A 190 -11.75 15.86 7.14
CA ALA A 190 -12.69 14.95 6.50
C ALA A 190 -12.24 14.61 5.06
N ALA A 191 -12.57 13.40 4.59
CA ALA A 191 -12.18 12.94 3.27
C ALA A 191 -12.66 13.90 2.16
N LEU A 192 -11.79 14.17 1.16
CA LEU A 192 -12.07 15.06 0.03
C LEU A 192 -12.37 16.52 0.40
N SER A 193 -12.02 16.94 1.62
CA SER A 193 -12.17 18.32 2.10
C SER A 193 -10.85 18.88 2.63
N ASP A 194 -10.73 20.21 2.60
CA ASP A 194 -9.65 20.91 3.28
C ASP A 194 -10.15 21.35 4.68
N PRO A 195 -9.42 21.05 5.76
CA PRO A 195 -9.81 21.50 7.09
C PRO A 195 -9.65 23.02 7.24
N ASP A 196 -10.44 23.63 8.12
CA ASP A 196 -10.23 25.03 8.50
C ASP A 196 -8.82 25.20 9.12
N PRO A 197 -7.98 26.13 8.62
CA PRO A 197 -6.59 26.23 9.08
C PRO A 197 -6.43 26.55 10.56
N ALA A 198 -7.33 27.36 11.14
CA ALA A 198 -7.24 27.75 12.54
C ALA A 198 -7.64 26.59 13.46
N GLN A 199 -8.71 25.87 13.11
CA GLN A 199 -9.13 24.68 13.84
C GLN A 199 -8.12 23.55 13.69
N LEU A 200 -7.54 23.34 12.50
CA LEU A 200 -6.50 22.36 12.28
C LEU A 200 -5.29 22.63 13.18
N ALA A 201 -4.79 23.87 13.20
CA ALA A 201 -3.66 24.25 14.05
C ALA A 201 -3.96 24.04 15.54
N ALA A 202 -5.19 24.36 15.98
CA ALA A 202 -5.62 24.13 17.36
C ALA A 202 -5.66 22.62 17.70
N LEU A 203 -6.13 21.78 16.78
CA LEU A 203 -6.13 20.32 16.93
C LEU A 203 -4.71 19.78 17.00
N GLU A 204 -3.84 20.13 16.05
CA GLU A 204 -2.44 19.67 16.00
C GLU A 204 -1.67 20.03 17.28
N ALA A 205 -1.98 21.15 17.92
CA ALA A 205 -1.37 21.57 19.18
C ALA A 205 -1.75 20.70 20.39
N VAL A 206 -2.86 19.96 20.31
CA VAL A 206 -3.36 19.10 21.40
C VAL A 206 -3.30 17.60 21.09
N LEU A 207 -2.85 17.23 19.89
CA LEU A 207 -2.61 15.82 19.56
C LEU A 207 -1.51 15.25 20.48
N PRO A 208 -1.63 13.97 20.89
CA PRO A 208 -0.61 13.32 21.69
C PRO A 208 0.71 13.20 20.91
N SER A 209 1.83 13.03 21.61
CA SER A 209 3.07 12.60 20.95
C SER A 209 2.93 11.16 20.44
N ALA A 210 3.62 10.84 19.35
CA ALA A 210 3.79 9.49 18.87
C ALA A 210 4.64 8.66 19.87
N PRO A 211 4.63 7.31 19.78
CA PRO A 211 5.42 6.45 20.66
C PRO A 211 6.94 6.71 20.62
N ASP A 212 7.47 7.28 19.54
CA ASP A 212 8.87 7.70 19.43
C ASP A 212 9.12 9.15 19.87
N GLY A 213 8.12 9.81 20.46
CA GLY A 213 8.17 11.19 20.93
C GLY A 213 7.90 12.25 19.85
N SER A 214 7.80 11.86 18.58
CA SER A 214 7.55 12.81 17.49
C SER A 214 6.11 13.32 17.45
N HIS A 215 5.88 14.45 16.79
CA HIS A 215 4.56 15.08 16.71
C HIS A 215 3.78 14.66 15.47
N PHE A 216 2.45 14.62 15.57
CA PHE A 216 1.55 14.39 14.44
C PHE A 216 1.18 15.71 13.77
N ARG A 217 1.23 15.76 12.42
CA ARG A 217 0.72 16.88 11.63
C ARG A 217 0.07 16.41 10.33
N TYR A 218 -0.86 17.21 9.84
CA TYR A 218 -1.63 16.97 8.63
C TYR A 218 -0.74 16.96 7.39
N MET A 219 0.29 17.81 7.38
CA MET A 219 1.24 17.94 6.28
C MET A 219 2.50 17.08 6.45
N HIS A 220 2.61 16.30 7.53
CA HIS A 220 3.72 15.36 7.66
C HIS A 220 3.62 14.27 6.59
N PRO A 221 4.76 13.87 5.99
CA PRO A 221 4.76 12.86 4.96
C PRO A 221 4.59 11.45 5.54
N PHE A 222 4.05 10.55 4.75
CA PHE A 222 4.28 9.12 4.97
C PHE A 222 5.67 8.77 4.47
N ARG A 223 6.51 8.17 5.32
CA ARG A 223 7.95 7.99 5.03
C ARG A 223 8.29 6.53 4.74
N CYS A 224 9.38 6.33 4.02
CA CYS A 224 9.98 5.01 3.88
C CYS A 224 10.53 4.53 5.23
N PRO A 225 10.22 3.29 5.66
CA PRO A 225 10.71 2.77 6.95
C PRO A 225 12.21 2.47 6.94
N HIS A 226 12.82 2.37 5.75
CA HIS A 226 14.24 2.02 5.59
C HIS A 226 15.19 3.21 5.61
N CYS A 227 14.77 4.36 5.04
CA CYS A 227 15.63 5.54 4.91
C CYS A 227 15.00 6.86 5.38
N ALA A 228 13.78 6.82 5.92
CA ALA A 228 13.01 7.98 6.39
C ALA A 228 12.71 9.06 5.32
N ALA A 229 13.02 8.83 4.05
CA ALA A 229 12.64 9.73 2.98
C ALA A 229 11.11 9.78 2.84
N PRO A 230 10.52 10.96 2.55
CA PRO A 230 9.11 11.06 2.18
C PRO A 230 8.80 10.13 1.00
N TYR A 231 7.77 9.30 1.14
CA TYR A 231 7.23 8.49 0.06
C TYR A 231 5.94 9.10 -0.50
N ILE A 232 5.05 9.54 0.41
CA ILE A 232 3.99 10.48 0.09
C ILE A 232 4.39 11.82 0.71
N ASP A 233 4.84 12.75 -0.13
CA ASP A 233 5.35 14.05 0.26
C ASP A 233 4.28 15.13 0.12
N PHE A 234 3.47 15.29 1.15
CA PHE A 234 2.44 16.33 1.18
C PHE A 234 3.02 17.73 1.25
N ALA A 235 4.18 17.93 1.90
CA ALA A 235 4.81 19.24 1.95
C ALA A 235 5.29 19.67 0.55
N GLY A 236 5.88 18.76 -0.22
CA GLY A 236 6.26 18.98 -1.62
C GLY A 236 5.09 19.01 -2.60
N ASN A 237 3.95 18.40 -2.25
CA ASN A 237 2.76 18.29 -3.10
C ASN A 237 1.45 18.61 -2.34
N PRO A 238 1.28 19.83 -1.80
CA PRO A 238 0.19 20.13 -0.87
C PRO A 238 -1.19 19.96 -1.51
N GLY A 239 -1.35 20.27 -2.80
CA GLY A 239 -2.60 20.11 -3.52
C GLY A 239 -3.09 18.65 -3.66
N LEU A 240 -2.26 17.66 -3.35
CA LEU A 240 -2.65 16.24 -3.37
C LEU A 240 -3.29 15.78 -2.07
N ARG A 241 -3.07 16.48 -0.94
CA ARG A 241 -3.47 16.03 0.40
C ARG A 241 -4.98 15.76 0.50
N ARG A 242 -5.80 16.66 -0.03
CA ARG A 242 -7.27 16.54 -0.08
C ARG A 242 -7.75 15.30 -0.83
N GLY A 243 -7.08 14.95 -1.92
CA GLY A 243 -7.41 13.80 -2.76
C GLY A 243 -6.92 12.47 -2.20
N GLU A 244 -6.06 12.50 -1.18
CA GLU A 244 -5.46 11.30 -0.59
C GLU A 244 -6.32 10.79 0.59
N TYR A 245 -7.51 10.29 0.29
CA TYR A 245 -8.47 9.82 1.30
C TYR A 245 -8.25 8.38 1.77
N TYR A 246 -7.07 7.82 1.52
CA TYR A 246 -6.60 6.59 2.15
C TYR A 246 -5.49 6.89 3.14
N GLY A 247 -5.73 6.62 4.42
CA GLY A 247 -4.68 6.63 5.43
C GLY A 247 -3.86 5.35 5.34
N ASN A 248 -2.56 5.44 5.64
CA ASN A 248 -1.61 4.35 5.46
C ASN A 248 -0.88 4.04 6.75
N TYR A 249 -0.46 2.81 6.97
CA TYR A 249 0.41 2.43 8.09
C TYR A 249 1.27 1.25 7.68
N HIS A 250 2.49 1.17 8.24
CA HIS A 250 3.42 0.09 7.91
C HIS A 250 2.90 -1.24 8.42
N GLU A 251 3.22 -2.31 7.69
CA GLU A 251 3.08 -3.68 8.20
C GLU A 251 3.77 -3.80 9.58
N GLY A 252 3.09 -4.46 10.52
CA GLY A 252 3.60 -4.65 11.88
C GLY A 252 3.51 -3.41 12.79
N THR A 253 2.95 -2.29 12.31
CA THR A 253 2.69 -1.09 13.14
C THR A 253 1.21 -0.95 13.44
N GLU A 254 0.88 -0.58 14.67
CA GLU A 254 -0.49 -0.31 15.08
C GLU A 254 -0.98 1.05 14.55
N LEU A 255 -2.25 1.07 14.09
CA LEU A 255 -2.95 2.31 13.76
C LEU A 255 -3.50 2.95 15.05
N LEU A 256 -2.95 4.10 15.42
CA LEU A 256 -3.32 4.80 16.65
C LEU A 256 -4.65 5.56 16.48
N ARG A 257 -5.38 5.79 17.58
CA ARG A 257 -6.68 6.48 17.57
C ARG A 257 -6.73 7.63 18.57
N TYR A 258 -7.41 8.72 18.19
CA TYR A 258 -7.66 9.90 19.03
C TYR A 258 -9.17 10.25 19.11
N PRO A 259 -9.69 10.57 20.31
CA PRO A 259 -9.03 10.33 21.60
C PRO A 259 -8.77 8.82 21.77
N PRO A 260 -7.73 8.42 22.53
CA PRO A 260 -7.49 7.00 22.80
C PRO A 260 -8.76 6.41 23.40
N SER A 261 -9.20 5.26 22.87
CA SER A 261 -10.36 4.56 23.42
C SER A 261 -10.11 4.29 24.89
N MET A 262 -10.91 4.90 25.77
CA MET A 262 -10.98 4.50 27.17
C MET A 262 -11.39 3.03 27.17
N PRO A 263 -10.69 2.14 27.89
CA PRO A 263 -11.20 0.78 28.07
C PRO A 263 -12.61 0.88 28.65
N GLU A 264 -13.57 0.18 28.04
CA GLU A 264 -14.91 0.04 28.61
C GLU A 264 -14.73 -0.44 30.05
N PRO A 265 -15.42 0.18 31.04
CA PRO A 265 -15.36 -0.33 32.39
C PRO A 265 -15.86 -1.78 32.35
N MET A 266 -14.98 -2.72 32.72
CA MET A 266 -15.37 -4.09 33.02
C MET A 266 -16.57 -3.99 33.97
N HIS A 267 -17.76 -4.33 33.48
CA HIS A 267 -18.89 -4.60 34.34
C HIS A 267 -18.45 -5.75 35.25
N SER A 268 -18.02 -5.41 36.47
CA SER A 268 -17.82 -6.40 37.51
C SER A 268 -19.20 -7.00 37.73
N SER A 269 -19.40 -8.22 37.28
CA SER A 269 -20.47 -9.08 37.78
C SER A 269 -20.19 -9.28 39.27
N VAL A 270 -20.75 -8.39 40.09
CA VAL A 270 -20.83 -8.60 41.53
C VAL A 270 -21.78 -9.77 41.71
N SER A 271 -21.20 -10.95 41.95
CA SER A 271 -21.92 -12.09 42.49
C SER A 271 -22.41 -11.71 43.89
N SER A 272 -23.70 -11.44 44.03
CA SER A 272 -24.35 -11.36 45.34
C SER A 272 -24.45 -12.77 45.92
N SER A 273 -23.50 -13.12 46.76
CA SER A 273 -23.65 -14.16 47.77
C SER A 273 -23.97 -13.50 49.10
N ASP A 274 -25.23 -13.57 49.53
CA ASP A 274 -25.68 -13.41 50.91
C ASP A 274 -26.93 -14.31 51.03
N ALA A 275 -26.89 -15.45 51.72
CA ALA A 275 -26.84 -15.66 53.18
C ALA A 275 -28.24 -16.10 53.68
N THR A 276 -28.36 -17.42 53.93
CA THR A 276 -28.91 -18.14 55.11
C THR A 276 -30.20 -17.64 55.83
N PRO A 277 -30.97 -18.54 56.47
CA PRO A 277 -30.54 -19.34 57.62
C PRO A 277 -30.65 -20.87 57.45
#